data_AF-A0A3E5B1V6-F1
#
_entry.id   AF-A0A3E5B1V6-F1
#
_cell.length_a   1.000
_cell.length_b   1.000
_cell.length_c   1.000
_cell.angle_alpha   90.00
_cell.angle_beta   90.00
_cell.angle_gamma   90.00
#
_symmetry.space_group_name_H-M   'P 1'
#
loop_
_entity.id
_entity.type
_entity.pdbx_description
1 polymer ?
#
loop_
_entity_poly.entity_id
_entity_poly.type
_entity_poly.pdbx_seq_one_letter_code
_entity_poly.pdbx_strand_id
1 'polypeptide(L)'
;MDETLRGQIDAWTEADEHDKVVDALPFRKRVQDFWKWFTDNEEDLARIVENRGQLESGDAVEFVTAGTNLINKDVHFNLGGDYEFTFSVEGSTHLFYLYPYVVSQLPAQFKEKWHFFPFNQGTDASFSFGMYGVNVDMSQVQVSAIYQEDINAFNICFYEEQLCSLEEAQSYNAYYIMMEIMLGEGLSYQYIGSVERADTPLENSMMLPELKAYITDTLKAHDKEIFDNPQQVYTGYRFEPQESEELRFDVVAGSSCFQPLVADYYNGSEELFNRLNQFGAQAVFIAFPYENDEEGDGKKALDFRYELEDRLSEELLAPEGLGLLLGGAVGTGTCYIDLLLFDEPAFMKKIIPFLKDYPQYRFYLSDFRQGSDLCRLYETEDDETEE
;
A
#
# COMPACT_ATOMS: atom_id res chain seq x y z
N MET A 1 -27.04 -16.78 8.63
CA MET A 1 -26.52 -16.93 7.25
C MET A 1 -27.59 -16.44 6.30
N ASP A 2 -27.29 -15.43 5.48
CA ASP A 2 -28.19 -14.98 4.40
C ASP A 2 -28.45 -16.18 3.45
N GLU A 3 -29.71 -16.49 3.19
CA GLU A 3 -30.12 -17.60 2.33
C GLU A 3 -29.54 -17.47 0.90
N THR A 4 -29.20 -16.24 0.50
CA THR A 4 -28.63 -15.89 -0.79
C THR A 4 -27.17 -16.33 -0.90
N LEU A 5 -26.35 -16.05 0.13
CA LEU A 5 -24.94 -16.44 0.18
C LEU A 5 -24.80 -17.97 0.36
N ARG A 6 -25.69 -18.57 1.15
CA ARG A 6 -25.79 -20.03 1.27
C ARG A 6 -26.12 -20.68 -0.06
N GLY A 7 -27.08 -20.11 -0.81
CA GLY A 7 -27.48 -20.61 -2.12
C GLY A 7 -26.38 -20.50 -3.18
N GLN A 8 -25.51 -19.50 -3.09
CA GLN A 8 -24.32 -19.39 -3.94
C GLN A 8 -23.23 -20.41 -3.55
N ILE A 9 -23.06 -20.69 -2.25
CA ILE A 9 -22.11 -21.69 -1.76
C ILE A 9 -22.54 -23.12 -2.12
N ASP A 10 -23.83 -23.43 -2.04
CA ASP A 10 -24.38 -24.78 -2.24
C ASP A 10 -24.53 -25.17 -3.74
N ALA A 11 -24.33 -24.24 -4.68
CA ALA A 11 -24.62 -24.45 -6.11
C ALA A 11 -23.40 -24.77 -7.01
N TRP A 12 -22.19 -24.89 -6.45
CA TRP A 12 -20.97 -24.99 -7.27
C TRP A 12 -20.41 -26.42 -7.32
N THR A 13 -20.57 -27.04 -8.49
CA THR A 13 -19.91 -28.29 -8.89
C THR A 13 -19.01 -28.02 -10.10
N GLU A 14 -17.85 -28.66 -10.09
CA GLU A 14 -16.82 -28.72 -11.14
C GLU A 14 -15.91 -27.48 -11.29
N ALA A 15 -14.77 -27.56 -10.61
CA ALA A 15 -13.55 -26.82 -10.90
C ALA A 15 -13.05 -27.15 -12.31
N ASP A 16 -13.26 -26.25 -13.27
CA ASP A 16 -12.53 -26.26 -14.54
C ASP A 16 -12.71 -24.96 -15.36
N GLU A 17 -12.51 -23.77 -14.76
CA GLU A 17 -12.25 -22.54 -15.55
C GLU A 17 -11.26 -21.58 -14.84
N HIS A 18 -10.07 -22.06 -14.48
CA HIS A 18 -8.93 -21.18 -14.15
C HIS A 18 -8.00 -20.95 -15.35
N ASP A 19 -8.55 -20.94 -16.57
CA ASP A 19 -7.81 -20.77 -17.83
C ASP A 19 -8.00 -19.38 -18.46
N LYS A 20 -8.04 -18.35 -17.61
CA LYS A 20 -7.78 -16.95 -17.98
C LYS A 20 -6.86 -16.24 -16.99
N VAL A 21 -5.77 -16.91 -16.61
CA VAL A 21 -4.57 -16.17 -16.17
C VAL A 21 -4.04 -15.46 -17.40
N VAL A 22 -4.32 -14.17 -17.53
CA VAL A 22 -3.52 -13.34 -18.44
C VAL A 22 -2.09 -13.47 -17.95
N ASP A 23 -1.22 -13.98 -18.84
CA ASP A 23 0.23 -14.23 -18.78
C ASP A 23 1.06 -13.02 -18.28
N ALA A 24 0.69 -12.43 -17.15
CA ALA A 24 1.36 -11.31 -16.53
C ALA A 24 2.39 -11.84 -15.52
N LEU A 25 3.65 -11.48 -15.75
CA LEU A 25 4.74 -11.85 -14.85
C LEU A 25 4.43 -11.40 -13.41
N PRO A 26 4.51 -12.27 -12.39
CA PRO A 26 4.26 -11.88 -11.00
C PRO A 26 5.19 -10.77 -10.51
N PHE A 27 4.71 -9.92 -9.60
CA PHE A 27 5.49 -8.83 -9.03
C PHE A 27 6.80 -9.31 -8.40
N ARG A 28 6.75 -10.41 -7.65
CA ARG A 28 7.94 -11.07 -7.09
C ARG A 28 8.99 -11.37 -8.15
N LYS A 29 8.58 -11.88 -9.32
CA LYS A 29 9.49 -12.24 -10.40
C LYS A 29 10.07 -10.98 -11.09
N ARG A 30 9.27 -9.95 -11.27
CA ARG A 30 9.72 -8.64 -11.77
C ARG A 30 10.78 -8.00 -10.87
N VAL A 31 10.58 -8.07 -9.55
CA VAL A 31 11.55 -7.60 -8.55
C VAL A 31 12.86 -8.39 -8.61
N GLN A 32 12.78 -9.71 -8.78
CA GLN A 32 13.99 -10.53 -8.99
C GLN A 32 14.74 -10.14 -10.27
N ASP A 33 14.02 -9.86 -11.35
CA ASP A 33 14.62 -9.44 -12.62
C ASP A 33 15.26 -8.05 -12.52
N PHE A 34 14.62 -7.11 -11.80
CA PHE A 34 15.22 -5.82 -11.45
C PHE A 34 16.52 -5.97 -10.66
N TRP A 35 16.54 -6.78 -9.59
CA TRP A 35 17.75 -6.94 -8.78
C TRP A 35 18.86 -7.68 -9.51
N LYS A 36 18.50 -8.61 -10.40
CA LYS A 36 19.46 -9.24 -11.31
C LYS A 36 20.06 -8.19 -12.25
N TRP A 37 19.23 -7.37 -12.89
CA TRP A 37 19.69 -6.28 -13.75
C TRP A 37 20.59 -5.31 -12.98
N PHE A 38 20.18 -4.89 -11.78
CA PHE A 38 20.98 -3.99 -10.94
C PHE A 38 22.35 -4.60 -10.64
N THR A 39 22.40 -5.90 -10.31
CA THR A 39 23.65 -6.62 -10.05
C THR A 39 24.56 -6.66 -11.27
N ASP A 40 23.99 -6.96 -12.44
CA ASP A 40 24.72 -7.06 -13.69
C ASP A 40 25.26 -5.67 -14.17
N ASN A 41 24.69 -4.57 -13.66
CA ASN A 41 24.98 -3.19 -14.10
C ASN A 41 25.52 -2.27 -12.98
N GLU A 42 25.90 -2.82 -11.82
CA GLU A 42 26.21 -1.99 -10.64
C GLU A 42 27.41 -1.06 -10.85
N GLU A 43 28.44 -1.48 -11.58
CA GLU A 43 29.61 -0.65 -11.87
C GLU A 43 29.23 0.60 -12.69
N ASP A 44 28.33 0.45 -13.65
CA ASP A 44 27.83 1.56 -14.47
C ASP A 44 26.95 2.51 -13.64
N LEU A 45 26.10 1.95 -12.76
CA LEU A 45 25.27 2.73 -11.83
C LEU A 45 26.13 3.51 -10.82
N ALA A 46 27.17 2.87 -10.28
CA ALA A 46 28.14 3.51 -9.39
C ALA A 46 28.81 4.70 -10.09
N ARG A 47 29.26 4.51 -11.34
CA ARG A 47 29.85 5.58 -12.14
C ARG A 47 28.87 6.74 -12.36
N ILE A 48 27.58 6.46 -12.57
CA ILE A 48 26.54 7.50 -12.70
C ILE A 48 26.47 8.34 -11.42
N VAL A 49 26.41 7.70 -10.25
CA VAL A 49 26.35 8.37 -8.95
C VAL A 49 27.63 9.18 -8.67
N GLU A 50 28.80 8.60 -8.91
CA GLU A 50 30.10 9.26 -8.66
C GLU A 50 30.37 10.47 -9.56
N ASN A 51 29.78 10.48 -10.77
CA ASN A 51 29.96 11.55 -11.75
C ASN A 51 28.69 12.40 -11.91
N ARG A 52 27.84 12.43 -10.87
CA ARG A 52 26.60 13.20 -10.87
C ARG A 52 26.88 14.68 -11.17
N GLY A 53 26.14 15.24 -12.13
CA GLY A 53 26.32 16.62 -12.61
C GLY A 53 27.39 16.82 -13.69
N GLN A 54 28.12 15.76 -14.09
CA GLN A 54 29.11 15.81 -15.17
C GLN A 54 28.71 14.98 -16.40
N LEU A 55 27.85 13.99 -16.23
CA LEU A 55 27.26 13.19 -17.31
C LEU A 55 26.08 13.92 -17.96
N GLU A 56 25.81 13.63 -19.24
CA GLU A 56 24.55 14.06 -19.87
C GLU A 56 23.39 13.41 -19.10
N SER A 57 22.55 14.23 -18.48
CA SER A 57 21.51 13.77 -17.54
C SER A 57 20.48 12.86 -18.20
N GLY A 58 20.29 12.94 -19.53
CA GLY A 58 19.36 12.11 -20.29
C GLY A 58 19.77 10.64 -20.32
N ASP A 59 20.99 10.35 -20.75
CA ASP A 59 21.49 8.97 -20.92
C ASP A 59 21.49 8.18 -19.60
N ALA A 60 21.87 8.83 -18.50
CA ALA A 60 21.87 8.22 -17.17
C ALA A 60 20.45 7.88 -16.70
N VAL A 61 19.49 8.78 -16.91
CA VAL A 61 18.08 8.55 -16.55
C VAL A 61 17.51 7.43 -17.41
N GLU A 62 17.70 7.47 -18.73
CA GLU A 62 17.22 6.41 -19.64
C GLU A 62 17.76 5.03 -19.28
N PHE A 63 19.05 4.95 -18.93
CA PHE A 63 19.67 3.71 -18.50
C PHE A 63 19.02 3.13 -17.23
N VAL A 64 18.81 3.96 -16.22
CA VAL A 64 18.20 3.52 -14.95
C VAL A 64 16.72 3.19 -15.15
N THR A 65 16.01 3.97 -15.96
CA THR A 65 14.62 3.71 -16.36
C THR A 65 14.49 2.35 -17.06
N ALA A 66 15.46 1.94 -17.90
CA ALA A 66 15.43 0.61 -18.51
C ALA A 66 15.43 -0.51 -17.46
N GLY A 67 16.15 -0.31 -16.35
CA GLY A 67 16.14 -1.22 -15.21
C GLY A 67 14.83 -1.20 -14.43
N THR A 68 14.35 -0.03 -14.03
CA THR A 68 13.10 0.08 -13.24
C THR A 68 11.87 -0.36 -14.03
N ASN A 69 11.89 -0.25 -15.36
CA ASN A 69 10.85 -0.79 -16.25
C ASN A 69 10.66 -2.31 -16.16
N LEU A 70 11.63 -3.04 -15.61
CA LEU A 70 11.48 -4.47 -15.31
C LEU A 70 10.44 -4.71 -14.20
N ILE A 71 10.24 -3.73 -13.31
CA ILE A 71 9.18 -3.70 -12.32
C ILE A 71 7.88 -3.26 -13.00
N ASN A 72 7.81 -2.00 -13.43
CA ASN A 72 6.69 -1.41 -14.16
C ASN A 72 7.18 -0.14 -14.89
N LYS A 73 6.49 0.26 -15.96
CA LYS A 73 6.83 1.46 -16.75
C LYS A 73 6.60 2.77 -16.01
N ASP A 74 5.71 2.75 -15.02
CA ASP A 74 5.32 3.92 -14.24
C ASP A 74 6.13 4.01 -12.93
N VAL A 75 7.35 3.42 -12.90
CA VAL A 75 8.25 3.53 -11.75
C VAL A 75 9.07 4.80 -11.84
N HIS A 76 8.83 5.68 -10.87
CA HIS A 76 9.57 6.92 -10.66
C HIS A 76 10.65 6.72 -9.59
N PHE A 77 11.79 7.37 -9.76
CA PHE A 77 12.92 7.22 -8.86
C PHE A 77 13.80 8.49 -8.81
N ASN A 78 14.56 8.61 -7.73
CA ASN A 78 15.59 9.60 -7.54
C ASN A 78 16.92 8.91 -7.23
N LEU A 79 17.98 9.33 -7.93
CA LEU A 79 19.35 8.96 -7.59
C LEU A 79 20.00 10.08 -6.78
N GLY A 80 20.30 9.80 -5.52
CA GLY A 80 20.96 10.72 -4.61
C GLY A 80 22.48 10.69 -4.74
N GLY A 81 23.14 11.52 -3.91
CA GLY A 81 24.57 11.33 -3.65
C GLY A 81 24.79 10.12 -2.74
N ASP A 82 26.04 9.76 -2.48
CA ASP A 82 26.39 8.71 -1.50
C ASP A 82 25.65 7.37 -1.75
N TYR A 83 25.49 7.00 -3.02
CA TYR A 83 24.86 5.73 -3.44
C TYR A 83 23.42 5.56 -2.94
N GLU A 84 22.67 6.66 -2.84
CA GLU A 84 21.25 6.63 -2.53
C GLU A 84 20.39 6.37 -3.79
N PHE A 85 19.45 5.43 -3.67
CA PHE A 85 18.39 5.17 -4.64
C PHE A 85 17.04 5.21 -3.94
N THR A 86 16.19 6.16 -4.32
CA THR A 86 14.89 6.36 -3.68
C THR A 86 13.80 6.16 -4.72
N PHE A 87 12.90 5.20 -4.52
CA PHE A 87 11.66 5.12 -5.30
C PHE A 87 10.75 6.29 -4.94
N SER A 88 9.92 6.76 -5.88
CA SER A 88 8.93 7.80 -5.62
C SER A 88 7.52 7.27 -5.80
N VAL A 89 6.65 7.57 -4.85
CA VAL A 89 5.23 7.19 -4.87
C VAL A 89 4.42 8.14 -5.74
N GLU A 90 4.78 9.42 -5.83
CA GLU A 90 4.10 10.42 -6.68
C GLU A 90 2.56 10.41 -6.51
N GLY A 91 2.09 10.33 -5.26
CA GLY A 91 0.66 10.28 -4.90
C GLY A 91 -0.05 8.95 -5.20
N SER A 92 0.64 7.96 -5.76
CA SER A 92 0.07 6.64 -6.09
C SER A 92 0.11 5.67 -4.90
N THR A 93 -0.89 5.75 -4.03
CA THR A 93 -0.95 5.08 -2.71
C THR A 93 -0.60 3.58 -2.70
N HIS A 94 -0.96 2.83 -3.74
CA HIS A 94 -0.60 1.41 -3.89
C HIS A 94 0.91 1.13 -3.84
N LEU A 95 1.74 2.10 -4.22
CA LEU A 95 3.20 1.97 -4.21
C LEU A 95 3.79 1.90 -2.79
N PHE A 96 3.11 2.45 -1.77
CA PHE A 96 3.48 2.22 -0.36
C PHE A 96 3.41 0.75 0.04
N TYR A 97 2.66 -0.07 -0.70
CA TYR A 97 2.51 -1.52 -0.44
C TYR A 97 3.44 -2.37 -1.31
N LEU A 98 3.97 -1.80 -2.40
CA LEU A 98 4.83 -2.52 -3.35
C LEU A 98 6.32 -2.23 -3.14
N TYR A 99 6.73 -0.96 -3.01
CA TYR A 99 8.15 -0.61 -2.93
C TYR A 99 8.88 -1.09 -1.69
N PRO A 100 8.28 -1.17 -0.48
CA PRO A 100 8.94 -1.78 0.66
C PRO A 100 9.36 -3.23 0.39
N TYR A 101 8.56 -3.98 -0.37
CA TYR A 101 8.94 -5.31 -0.82
C TYR A 101 10.14 -5.26 -1.76
N VAL A 102 10.15 -4.38 -2.77
CA VAL A 102 11.31 -4.21 -3.67
C VAL A 102 12.60 -4.00 -2.88
N VAL A 103 12.59 -3.05 -1.94
CA VAL A 103 13.75 -2.72 -1.09
C VAL A 103 14.13 -3.86 -0.15
N SER A 104 13.15 -4.60 0.40
CA SER A 104 13.43 -5.77 1.25
C SER A 104 14.23 -6.86 0.53
N GLN A 105 14.15 -6.92 -0.81
CA GLN A 105 14.86 -7.88 -1.65
C GLN A 105 16.27 -7.41 -2.07
N LEU A 106 16.76 -6.28 -1.54
CA LEU A 106 18.12 -5.77 -1.80
C LEU A 106 19.19 -6.86 -1.56
N PRO A 107 19.97 -7.24 -2.60
CA PRO A 107 21.03 -8.24 -2.45
C PRO A 107 22.03 -7.87 -1.35
N ALA A 108 22.42 -8.84 -0.54
CA ALA A 108 23.27 -8.63 0.64
C ALA A 108 24.59 -7.92 0.33
N GLN A 109 25.17 -8.17 -0.84
CA GLN A 109 26.43 -7.55 -1.29
C GLN A 109 26.35 -6.02 -1.45
N PHE A 110 25.15 -5.45 -1.56
CA PHE A 110 24.97 -4.01 -1.74
C PHE A 110 24.58 -3.27 -0.46
N LYS A 111 24.23 -3.97 0.63
CA LYS A 111 23.72 -3.35 1.87
C LYS A 111 24.71 -2.39 2.55
N GLU A 112 26.01 -2.56 2.32
CA GLU A 112 27.04 -1.67 2.88
C GLU A 112 27.31 -0.45 1.99
N LYS A 113 27.04 -0.54 0.68
CA LYS A 113 27.39 0.49 -0.30
C LYS A 113 26.19 1.32 -0.73
N TRP A 114 25.06 0.69 -0.99
CA TRP A 114 23.86 1.34 -1.54
C TRP A 114 22.80 1.53 -0.47
N HIS A 115 22.16 2.70 -0.50
CA HIS A 115 21.07 3.07 0.39
C HIS A 115 19.77 3.17 -0.40
N PHE A 116 18.94 2.12 -0.28
CA PHE A 116 17.65 2.07 -0.97
C PHE A 116 16.51 2.50 -0.06
N PHE A 117 15.68 3.43 -0.55
CA PHE A 117 14.48 3.86 0.13
C PHE A 117 13.23 3.57 -0.71
N PRO A 118 12.15 3.02 -0.11
CA PRO A 118 10.93 2.66 -0.83
C PRO A 118 10.09 3.88 -1.22
N PHE A 119 10.36 5.04 -0.64
CA PHE A 119 9.69 6.31 -0.88
C PHE A 119 10.56 7.44 -0.32
N ASN A 120 10.28 8.68 -0.72
CA ASN A 120 11.03 9.85 -0.26
C ASN A 120 10.93 10.03 1.27
N GLN A 121 12.09 10.14 1.93
CA GLN A 121 12.23 10.29 3.38
C GLN A 121 12.10 11.74 3.88
N GLY A 122 12.00 12.69 2.95
CA GLY A 122 12.06 14.11 3.24
C GLY A 122 13.48 14.60 3.46
N THR A 123 13.66 15.92 3.58
CA THR A 123 14.96 16.53 3.84
C THR A 123 14.84 17.74 4.76
N ASP A 124 15.87 17.93 5.60
CA ASP A 124 15.99 19.13 6.43
C ASP A 124 16.68 20.28 5.68
N ALA A 125 17.23 20.02 4.49
CA ALA A 125 17.92 21.01 3.69
C ALA A 125 16.92 21.88 2.91
N SER A 126 16.91 23.18 3.20
CA SER A 126 16.15 24.16 2.42
C SER A 126 16.91 24.58 1.16
N PHE A 127 16.19 24.73 0.05
CA PHE A 127 16.69 25.21 -1.23
C PHE A 127 15.58 25.91 -2.02
N SER A 128 15.91 26.51 -3.16
CA SER A 128 14.89 27.08 -4.06
C SER A 128 14.30 26.02 -4.99
N PHE A 129 12.98 25.96 -5.06
CA PHE A 129 12.22 25.08 -5.93
C PHE A 129 11.62 25.88 -7.10
N GLY A 130 11.93 25.45 -8.32
CA GLY A 130 11.48 26.10 -9.55
C GLY A 130 10.42 25.27 -10.27
N MET A 131 9.22 25.82 -10.46
CA MET A 131 8.14 25.18 -11.22
C MET A 131 7.17 26.23 -11.76
N TYR A 132 6.50 25.94 -12.88
CA TYR A 132 5.51 26.86 -13.50
C TYR A 132 6.02 28.30 -13.76
N GLY A 133 7.33 28.48 -13.89
CA GLY A 133 7.95 29.79 -14.12
C GLY A 133 8.19 30.62 -12.85
N VAL A 134 7.88 30.11 -11.65
CA VAL A 134 8.27 30.70 -10.36
C VAL A 134 9.45 29.94 -9.76
N ASN A 135 10.20 30.60 -8.89
CA ASN A 135 11.29 29.99 -8.13
C ASN A 135 11.19 30.42 -6.66
N VAL A 136 10.73 29.50 -5.83
CA VAL A 136 10.34 29.76 -4.43
C VAL A 136 11.41 29.17 -3.51
N ASP A 137 11.93 29.96 -2.58
CA ASP A 137 12.77 29.45 -1.50
C ASP A 137 11.90 28.77 -0.45
N MET A 138 12.13 27.48 -0.19
CA MET A 138 11.36 26.70 0.79
C MET A 138 11.35 27.41 2.17
N SER A 139 12.42 28.11 2.55
CA SER A 139 12.50 28.81 3.84
C SER A 139 11.65 30.08 3.93
N GLN A 140 10.98 30.49 2.84
CA GLN A 140 10.10 31.65 2.80
C GLN A 140 8.61 31.25 2.74
N VAL A 141 8.31 29.96 2.58
CA VAL A 141 6.94 29.47 2.57
C VAL A 141 6.42 29.41 3.99
N GLN A 142 5.45 30.28 4.29
CA GLN A 142 4.76 30.28 5.57
C GLN A 142 3.80 29.11 5.63
N VAL A 143 3.78 28.43 6.77
CA VAL A 143 2.91 27.30 7.04
C VAL A 143 2.30 27.45 8.43
N SER A 144 1.00 27.20 8.54
CA SER A 144 0.35 26.89 9.81
C SER A 144 -0.15 25.45 9.76
N ALA A 145 -0.09 24.76 10.89
CA ALA A 145 -0.54 23.38 11.01
C ALA A 145 -1.40 23.25 12.27
N ILE A 146 -2.59 22.66 12.14
CA ILE A 146 -3.52 22.43 13.24
C ILE A 146 -3.73 20.94 13.40
N TYR A 147 -3.25 20.38 14.50
CA TYR A 147 -3.42 18.96 14.82
C TYR A 147 -4.89 18.64 15.19
N GLN A 148 -5.44 17.62 14.52
CA GLN A 148 -6.76 17.04 14.73
C GLN A 148 -6.57 15.69 15.43
N GLU A 149 -6.76 15.63 16.75
CA GLU A 149 -6.46 14.45 17.56
C GLU A 149 -7.39 13.26 17.28
N ASP A 150 -8.61 13.52 16.84
CA ASP A 150 -9.65 12.53 16.53
C ASP A 150 -9.30 11.65 15.32
N ILE A 151 -8.69 12.26 14.31
CA ILE A 151 -8.24 11.57 13.08
C ILE A 151 -6.72 11.43 13.01
N ASN A 152 -5.99 11.90 14.03
CA ASN A 152 -4.53 11.85 14.13
C ASN A 152 -3.82 12.48 12.90
N ALA A 153 -4.31 13.63 12.44
CA ALA A 153 -3.83 14.31 11.24
C ALA A 153 -3.67 15.82 11.46
N PHE A 154 -3.04 16.50 10.50
CA PHE A 154 -2.76 17.93 10.53
C PHE A 154 -3.45 18.62 9.35
N ASN A 155 -4.22 19.65 9.65
CA ASN A 155 -4.74 20.56 8.63
C ASN A 155 -3.72 21.67 8.42
N ILE A 156 -3.28 21.82 7.18
CA ILE A 156 -2.19 22.71 6.79
C ILE A 156 -2.77 23.92 6.06
N CYS A 157 -2.26 25.10 6.37
CA CYS A 157 -2.47 26.29 5.56
C CYS A 157 -1.12 26.87 5.15
N PHE A 158 -0.98 27.31 3.89
CA PHE A 158 0.28 27.85 3.38
C PHE A 158 0.13 29.20 2.70
N TYR A 159 1.22 29.98 2.72
CA TYR A 159 1.34 31.22 1.97
C TYR A 159 2.78 31.48 1.52
N GLU A 160 2.94 31.81 0.24
CA GLU A 160 4.12 32.50 -0.31
C GLU A 160 3.66 33.32 -1.52
N GLU A 161 4.19 34.54 -1.70
CA GLU A 161 3.65 35.50 -2.67
C GLU A 161 3.68 34.98 -4.11
N GLN A 162 4.81 34.41 -4.56
CA GLN A 162 4.92 33.89 -5.93
C GLN A 162 4.12 32.60 -6.10
N LEU A 163 4.18 31.70 -5.12
CA LEU A 163 3.43 30.45 -5.12
C LEU A 163 1.92 30.69 -5.17
N CYS A 164 1.41 31.64 -4.38
CA CYS A 164 -0.02 31.98 -4.35
C CYS A 164 -0.45 32.82 -5.57
N SER A 165 0.48 33.44 -6.31
CA SER A 165 0.18 34.15 -7.55
C SER A 165 -0.09 33.23 -8.76
N LEU A 166 0.28 31.95 -8.65
CA LEU A 166 -0.04 30.93 -9.66
C LEU A 166 -1.54 30.66 -9.73
N GLU A 167 -1.97 30.03 -10.84
CA GLU A 167 -3.29 29.41 -10.89
C GLU A 167 -3.47 28.44 -9.73
N GLU A 168 -4.66 28.38 -9.14
CA GLU A 168 -4.92 27.63 -7.91
C GLU A 168 -4.44 26.18 -7.96
N ALA A 169 -4.74 25.45 -9.04
CA ALA A 169 -4.29 24.06 -9.21
C ALA A 169 -2.75 23.94 -9.30
N GLN A 170 -2.08 24.89 -9.94
CA GLN A 170 -0.61 24.93 -10.03
C GLN A 170 0.03 25.29 -8.68
N SER A 171 -0.60 26.21 -7.94
CA SER A 171 -0.18 26.63 -6.60
C SER A 171 -0.23 25.44 -5.64
N TYR A 172 -1.35 24.72 -5.60
CA TYR A 172 -1.47 23.49 -4.80
C TYR A 172 -0.47 22.43 -5.25
N ASN A 173 -0.37 22.14 -6.56
CA ASN A 173 0.55 21.12 -7.04
C ASN A 173 2.01 21.42 -6.65
N ALA A 174 2.47 22.65 -6.88
CA ALA A 174 3.81 23.06 -6.47
C ALA A 174 4.00 22.97 -4.95
N TYR A 175 3.01 23.40 -4.16
CA TYR A 175 3.09 23.28 -2.70
C TYR A 175 3.16 21.82 -2.23
N TYR A 176 2.34 20.91 -2.77
CA TYR A 176 2.36 19.50 -2.39
C TYR A 176 3.74 18.89 -2.65
N ILE A 177 4.35 19.15 -3.82
CA ILE A 177 5.71 18.69 -4.14
C ILE A 177 6.71 19.27 -3.14
N MET A 178 6.63 20.57 -2.85
CA MET A 178 7.51 21.23 -1.88
C MET A 178 7.35 20.62 -0.48
N MET A 179 6.12 20.38 -0.03
CA MET A 179 5.81 19.78 1.26
C MET A 179 6.32 18.33 1.33
N GLU A 180 6.10 17.51 0.31
CA GLU A 180 6.57 16.12 0.28
C GLU A 180 8.09 16.02 0.22
N ILE A 181 8.76 16.94 -0.47
CA ILE A 181 10.23 17.05 -0.45
C ILE A 181 10.74 17.30 0.98
N MET A 182 10.08 18.15 1.76
CA MET A 182 10.52 18.49 3.12
C MET A 182 10.10 17.41 4.13
N LEU A 183 8.86 16.96 4.07
CA LEU A 183 8.26 16.05 5.04
C LEU A 183 8.61 14.58 4.78
N GLY A 184 8.71 14.19 3.51
CA GLY A 184 8.76 12.81 3.05
C GLY A 184 7.36 12.27 2.71
N GLU A 185 7.28 11.42 1.69
CA GLU A 185 6.01 10.89 1.16
C GLU A 185 5.23 10.09 2.22
N GLY A 186 5.93 9.32 3.06
CA GLY A 186 5.31 8.50 4.10
C GLY A 186 4.61 9.32 5.19
N LEU A 187 5.31 10.31 5.74
CA LEU A 187 4.73 11.21 6.75
C LEU A 187 3.63 12.10 6.14
N SER A 188 3.80 12.56 4.90
CA SER A 188 2.77 13.30 4.18
C SER A 188 1.48 12.49 4.06
N TYR A 189 1.59 11.24 3.58
CA TYR A 189 0.45 10.34 3.44
C TYR A 189 -0.24 10.05 4.78
N GLN A 190 0.55 9.86 5.84
CA GLN A 190 0.02 9.39 7.12
C GLN A 190 -0.63 10.50 7.96
N TYR A 191 -0.10 11.72 7.89
CA TYR A 191 -0.42 12.78 8.86
C TYR A 191 -0.99 14.04 8.26
N ILE A 192 -1.03 14.22 6.94
CA ILE A 192 -1.62 15.42 6.33
C ILE A 192 -3.09 15.15 6.02
N GLY A 193 -3.98 15.87 6.70
CA GLY A 193 -5.43 15.72 6.54
C GLY A 193 -6.00 16.62 5.43
N SER A 194 -5.64 17.90 5.46
CA SER A 194 -6.01 18.86 4.42
C SER A 194 -4.91 19.90 4.21
N VAL A 195 -4.93 20.52 3.03
CA VAL A 195 -4.05 21.63 2.69
C VAL A 195 -4.90 22.75 2.08
N GLU A 196 -4.78 23.95 2.61
CA GLU A 196 -5.46 25.15 2.14
C GLU A 196 -4.47 26.27 1.80
N ARG A 197 -4.68 26.93 0.66
CA ARG A 197 -3.92 28.12 0.27
C ARG A 197 -4.52 29.36 0.92
N ALA A 198 -3.71 30.16 1.60
CA ALA A 198 -4.13 31.47 2.10
C ALA A 198 -4.01 32.58 1.05
N ASP A 199 -4.89 33.57 1.16
CA ASP A 199 -4.87 34.79 0.31
C ASP A 199 -3.90 35.86 0.82
N THR A 200 -3.53 35.79 2.10
CA THR A 200 -2.65 36.77 2.76
C THR A 200 -1.64 36.07 3.66
N PRO A 201 -0.51 36.72 4.02
CA PRO A 201 0.45 36.17 4.96
C PRO A 201 -0.20 35.66 6.25
N LEU A 202 0.28 34.53 6.75
CA LEU A 202 -0.23 33.84 7.92
C LEU A 202 0.30 34.45 9.21
N GLU A 203 -0.58 34.72 10.18
CA GLU A 203 -0.19 35.14 11.53
C GLU A 203 0.35 33.96 12.35
N ASN A 204 1.44 34.17 13.10
CA ASN A 204 2.09 33.15 13.94
C ASN A 204 2.43 31.84 13.19
N SER A 205 2.82 31.95 11.92
CA SER A 205 3.25 30.82 11.09
C SER A 205 4.68 30.38 11.39
N MET A 206 4.96 29.11 11.11
CA MET A 206 6.30 28.57 10.95
C MET A 206 6.70 28.60 9.47
N MET A 207 7.98 28.35 9.16
CA MET A 207 8.40 28.14 7.77
C MET A 207 8.31 26.66 7.40
N LEU A 208 8.12 26.37 6.11
CA LEU A 208 7.96 24.99 5.61
C LEU A 208 9.04 24.00 6.09
N PRO A 209 10.35 24.35 6.17
CA PRO A 209 11.37 23.42 6.68
C PRO A 209 11.16 23.00 8.14
N GLU A 210 10.41 23.76 8.92
CA GLU A 210 10.13 23.47 10.33
C GLU A 210 8.95 22.48 10.49
N LEU A 211 8.18 22.24 9.43
CA LEU A 211 6.93 21.47 9.47
C LEU A 211 7.15 20.03 9.95
N LYS A 212 8.18 19.35 9.47
CA LYS A 212 8.49 17.96 9.86
C LYS A 212 8.77 17.86 11.36
N ALA A 213 9.63 18.75 11.88
CA ALA A 213 9.93 18.81 13.30
C ALA A 213 8.64 19.09 14.11
N TYR A 214 7.84 20.07 13.70
CA TYR A 214 6.58 20.42 14.35
C TYR A 214 5.60 19.24 14.45
N ILE A 215 5.39 18.52 13.35
CA ILE A 215 4.52 17.33 13.30
C ILE A 215 5.04 16.27 14.27
N THR A 216 6.32 15.91 14.18
CA THR A 216 6.90 14.86 15.02
C THR A 216 6.88 15.21 16.51
N ASP A 217 7.14 16.47 16.86
CA ASP A 217 7.16 16.92 18.25
C ASP A 217 5.74 17.03 18.82
N THR A 218 4.77 17.42 18.00
CA THR A 218 3.35 17.44 18.38
C THR A 218 2.81 16.04 18.62
N LEU A 219 3.13 15.07 17.75
CA LEU A 219 2.77 13.66 17.93
C LEU A 219 3.37 13.09 19.23
N LYS A 220 4.67 13.32 19.48
CA LYS A 220 5.31 12.91 20.74
C LYS A 220 4.67 13.55 21.97
N ALA A 221 4.29 14.83 21.88
CA ALA A 221 3.64 15.54 22.99
C ALA A 221 2.23 14.99 23.32
N HIS A 222 1.61 14.27 22.39
CA HIS A 222 0.33 13.55 22.58
C HIS A 222 0.53 12.04 22.78
N ASP A 223 1.74 11.60 23.12
CA ASP A 223 2.11 10.20 23.33
C ASP A 223 1.77 9.29 22.14
N LYS A 224 1.84 9.84 20.91
CA LYS A 224 1.62 9.09 19.67
C LYS A 224 2.94 8.51 19.15
N GLU A 225 2.88 7.27 18.69
CA GLU A 225 3.93 6.68 17.87
C GLU A 225 3.92 7.29 16.46
N ILE A 226 5.10 7.42 15.87
CA ILE A 226 5.29 8.04 14.55
C ILE A 226 5.60 6.94 13.55
N PHE A 227 4.78 6.86 12.50
CA PHE A 227 4.91 5.90 11.42
C PHE A 227 5.15 6.63 10.11
N ASP A 228 6.19 6.25 9.39
CA ASP A 228 6.46 6.70 8.02
C ASP A 228 6.12 5.63 6.98
N ASN A 229 5.92 4.37 7.39
CA ASN A 229 5.47 3.29 6.54
C ASN A 229 3.97 3.00 6.77
N PRO A 230 3.10 3.31 5.78
CA PRO A 230 1.67 3.07 5.90
C PRO A 230 1.26 1.62 6.21
N GLN A 231 2.11 0.63 5.86
CA GLN A 231 1.85 -0.78 6.14
C GLN A 231 1.77 -1.11 7.64
N GLN A 232 2.30 -0.24 8.50
CA GLN A 232 2.33 -0.43 9.95
C GLN A 232 1.08 0.11 10.66
N VAL A 233 0.24 0.88 9.97
CA VAL A 233 -0.86 1.61 10.59
C VAL A 233 -2.19 0.95 10.26
N TYR A 234 -2.72 0.16 11.18
CA TYR A 234 -4.03 -0.48 11.04
C TYR A 234 -5.14 0.43 11.57
N THR A 235 -6.12 0.72 10.71
CA THR A 235 -7.31 1.49 11.09
C THR A 235 -8.51 0.56 11.16
N GLY A 236 -9.28 0.67 12.24
CA GLY A 236 -10.54 -0.05 12.42
C GLY A 236 -11.69 0.63 11.69
N TYR A 237 -12.60 -0.16 11.13
CA TYR A 237 -13.84 0.32 10.51
C TYR A 237 -15.03 -0.52 10.97
N ARG A 238 -16.23 0.06 10.86
CA ARG A 238 -17.51 -0.59 11.15
C ARG A 238 -18.54 -0.24 10.11
N PHE A 239 -19.37 -1.21 9.76
CA PHE A 239 -20.49 -1.05 8.86
C PHE A 239 -21.77 -1.60 9.51
N GLU A 240 -22.90 -1.10 9.02
CA GLU A 240 -24.19 -1.77 9.21
C GLU A 240 -24.36 -2.78 8.07
N PRO A 241 -24.46 -4.09 8.35
CA PRO A 241 -24.61 -5.11 7.32
C PRO A 241 -25.81 -4.87 6.41
N GLN A 242 -25.70 -5.28 5.16
CA GLN A 242 -26.74 -5.12 4.13
C GLN A 242 -27.01 -6.46 3.45
N GLU A 243 -28.28 -6.73 3.15
CA GLU A 243 -28.64 -7.84 2.25
C GLU A 243 -28.15 -7.49 0.84
N SER A 244 -27.26 -8.32 0.30
CA SER A 244 -26.64 -8.12 -1.01
C SER A 244 -26.18 -9.45 -1.58
N GLU A 245 -26.22 -9.57 -2.91
CA GLU A 245 -25.56 -10.67 -3.62
C GLU A 245 -24.04 -10.47 -3.71
N GLU A 246 -23.55 -9.23 -3.48
CA GLU A 246 -22.13 -8.92 -3.43
C GLU A 246 -21.49 -9.41 -2.13
N LEU A 247 -20.28 -9.95 -2.25
CA LEU A 247 -19.50 -10.42 -1.10
C LEU A 247 -19.20 -9.27 -0.13
N ARG A 248 -18.94 -9.59 1.15
CA ARG A 248 -18.53 -8.65 2.21
C ARG A 248 -19.54 -7.54 2.59
N PHE A 249 -20.75 -7.51 2.05
CA PHE A 249 -21.80 -6.62 2.54
C PHE A 249 -22.41 -7.09 3.89
N ASP A 250 -22.04 -8.30 4.33
CA ASP A 250 -22.35 -8.82 5.66
C ASP A 250 -21.37 -8.33 6.75
N VAL A 251 -20.30 -7.61 6.38
CA VAL A 251 -19.25 -7.14 7.31
C VAL A 251 -19.82 -6.20 8.36
N VAL A 252 -19.52 -6.47 9.62
CA VAL A 252 -19.89 -5.64 10.79
C VAL A 252 -18.72 -4.77 11.21
N ALA A 253 -17.52 -5.34 11.26
CA ALA A 253 -16.31 -4.66 11.67
C ALA A 253 -15.09 -5.27 11.02
N GLY A 254 -14.05 -4.45 10.83
CA GLY A 254 -12.76 -4.92 10.36
C GLY A 254 -11.65 -3.96 10.71
N SER A 255 -10.44 -4.33 10.33
CA SER A 255 -9.27 -3.48 10.42
C SER A 255 -8.42 -3.69 9.18
N SER A 256 -7.87 -2.60 8.63
CA SER A 256 -6.94 -2.70 7.52
C SER A 256 -5.88 -1.61 7.59
N CYS A 257 -4.66 -1.92 7.16
CA CYS A 257 -3.66 -0.91 6.87
C CYS A 257 -3.90 -0.19 5.54
N PHE A 258 -4.62 -0.81 4.60
CA PHE A 258 -4.88 -0.26 3.25
C PHE A 258 -6.35 0.20 3.08
N GLN A 259 -6.77 1.18 3.88
CA GLN A 259 -8.15 1.71 3.86
C GLN A 259 -8.65 2.14 2.46
N PRO A 260 -7.85 2.79 1.60
CA PRO A 260 -8.27 3.09 0.23
C PRO A 260 -8.75 1.87 -0.57
N LEU A 261 -8.14 0.69 -0.39
CA LEU A 261 -8.57 -0.53 -1.07
C LEU A 261 -9.95 -1.00 -0.59
N VAL A 262 -10.19 -0.93 0.72
CA VAL A 262 -11.51 -1.21 1.33
C VAL A 262 -12.56 -0.24 0.79
N ALA A 263 -12.23 1.06 0.74
CA ALA A 263 -13.11 2.08 0.21
C ALA A 263 -13.44 1.85 -1.28
N ASP A 264 -12.44 1.51 -2.10
CA ASP A 264 -12.63 1.18 -3.51
C ASP A 264 -13.62 0.02 -3.67
N TYR A 265 -13.46 -1.05 -2.88
CA TYR A 265 -14.37 -2.20 -2.90
C TYR A 265 -15.82 -1.79 -2.63
N TYR A 266 -16.11 -1.05 -1.54
CA TYR A 266 -17.49 -0.68 -1.22
C TYR A 266 -18.08 0.40 -2.14
N ASN A 267 -17.24 1.18 -2.82
CA ASN A 267 -17.67 2.15 -3.84
C ASN A 267 -17.82 1.54 -5.24
N GLY A 268 -17.54 0.24 -5.43
CA GLY A 268 -17.55 -0.41 -6.74
C GLY A 268 -16.45 0.10 -7.68
N SER A 269 -15.38 0.67 -7.13
CA SER A 269 -14.20 1.13 -7.88
C SER A 269 -13.21 -0.01 -8.02
N GLU A 270 -12.74 -0.24 -9.25
CA GLU A 270 -11.64 -1.19 -9.53
C GLU A 270 -10.29 -0.48 -9.71
N GLU A 271 -10.19 0.82 -9.39
CA GLU A 271 -9.00 1.61 -9.73
C GLU A 271 -7.73 1.08 -9.04
N LEU A 272 -7.72 0.95 -7.72
CA LEU A 272 -6.57 0.42 -7.00
C LEU A 272 -6.28 -1.04 -7.34
N PHE A 273 -7.33 -1.86 -7.47
CA PHE A 273 -7.19 -3.25 -7.89
C PHE A 273 -6.46 -3.36 -9.24
N ASN A 274 -6.86 -2.56 -10.23
CA ASN A 274 -6.24 -2.56 -11.56
C ASN A 274 -4.80 -2.01 -11.52
N ARG A 275 -4.52 -0.96 -10.72
CA ARG A 275 -3.17 -0.43 -10.54
C ARG A 275 -2.22 -1.47 -9.93
N LEU A 276 -2.66 -2.22 -8.92
CA LEU A 276 -1.88 -3.32 -8.33
C LEU A 276 -1.59 -4.41 -9.38
N ASN A 277 -2.60 -4.82 -10.14
CA ASN A 277 -2.47 -5.85 -11.17
C ASN A 277 -1.51 -5.44 -12.30
N GLN A 278 -1.40 -4.16 -12.64
CA GLN A 278 -0.40 -3.67 -13.60
C GLN A 278 1.04 -3.94 -13.16
N PHE A 279 1.30 -4.00 -11.85
CA PHE A 279 2.59 -4.41 -11.28
C PHE A 279 2.75 -5.93 -11.17
N GLY A 280 1.71 -6.71 -11.46
CA GLY A 280 1.69 -8.16 -11.24
C GLY A 280 1.48 -8.54 -9.76
N ALA A 281 0.91 -7.63 -8.96
CA ALA A 281 0.49 -7.89 -7.59
C ALA A 281 -1.06 -7.89 -7.53
N GLN A 282 -1.64 -8.74 -6.71
CA GLN A 282 -3.09 -8.96 -6.70
C GLN A 282 -3.64 -8.81 -5.29
N ALA A 283 -4.61 -7.91 -5.11
CA ALA A 283 -5.37 -7.82 -3.88
C ALA A 283 -6.47 -8.89 -3.87
N VAL A 284 -6.51 -9.69 -2.81
CA VAL A 284 -7.49 -10.78 -2.64
C VAL A 284 -8.00 -10.78 -1.20
N PHE A 285 -9.08 -11.49 -0.95
CA PHE A 285 -9.46 -11.88 0.40
C PHE A 285 -9.77 -13.36 0.49
N ILE A 286 -9.37 -13.97 1.60
CA ILE A 286 -9.82 -15.30 2.00
C ILE A 286 -11.11 -15.13 2.79
N ALA A 287 -12.16 -15.86 2.41
CA ALA A 287 -13.41 -15.94 3.16
C ALA A 287 -13.55 -17.32 3.80
N PHE A 288 -13.94 -17.39 5.07
CA PHE A 288 -14.34 -18.64 5.71
C PHE A 288 -15.64 -18.45 6.50
N PRO A 289 -16.74 -19.07 6.05
CA PRO A 289 -18.00 -19.08 6.79
C PRO A 289 -17.86 -19.81 8.12
N TYR A 290 -18.65 -19.40 9.11
CA TYR A 290 -18.74 -20.06 10.40
C TYR A 290 -20.20 -20.12 10.89
N GLU A 291 -20.53 -21.15 11.65
CA GLU A 291 -21.83 -21.26 12.31
C GLU A 291 -21.89 -20.27 13.48
N ASN A 292 -22.97 -19.49 13.55
CA ASN A 292 -23.15 -18.44 14.55
C ASN A 292 -24.45 -18.69 15.33
N ASP A 293 -24.62 -19.93 15.79
CA ASP A 293 -25.85 -20.42 16.40
C ASP A 293 -25.83 -20.28 17.92
N GLU A 294 -24.65 -20.37 18.56
CA GLU A 294 -24.48 -20.22 20.01
C GLU A 294 -23.80 -18.90 20.40
N GLU A 295 -24.13 -18.40 21.60
CA GLU A 295 -23.48 -17.22 22.16
C GLU A 295 -21.97 -17.48 22.32
N GLY A 296 -21.17 -16.66 21.64
CA GLY A 296 -19.71 -16.75 21.69
C GLY A 296 -19.06 -17.38 20.46
N ASP A 297 -19.83 -17.96 19.53
CA ASP A 297 -19.27 -18.54 18.30
C ASP A 297 -18.58 -17.49 17.42
N GLY A 298 -19.21 -16.33 17.24
CA GLY A 298 -18.56 -15.19 16.56
C GLY A 298 -17.25 -14.76 17.20
N LYS A 299 -17.10 -14.90 18.53
CA LYS A 299 -15.83 -14.63 19.21
C LYS A 299 -14.79 -15.71 18.91
N LYS A 300 -15.18 -16.99 18.92
CA LYS A 300 -14.27 -18.10 18.57
C LYS A 300 -13.77 -17.97 17.13
N ALA A 301 -14.66 -17.63 16.18
CA ALA A 301 -14.30 -17.40 14.79
C ALA A 301 -13.34 -16.21 14.63
N LEU A 302 -13.59 -15.13 15.37
CA LEU A 302 -12.70 -13.95 15.40
C LEU A 302 -11.33 -14.27 16.01
N ASP A 303 -11.28 -14.99 17.13
CA ASP A 303 -10.03 -15.42 17.77
C ASP A 303 -9.22 -16.34 16.82
N PHE A 304 -9.91 -17.25 16.11
CA PHE A 304 -9.31 -18.09 15.08
C PHE A 304 -8.78 -17.27 13.89
N ARG A 305 -9.52 -16.26 13.42
CA ARG A 305 -9.07 -15.36 12.35
C ARG A 305 -7.71 -14.74 12.69
N TYR A 306 -7.56 -14.19 13.90
CA TYR A 306 -6.30 -13.57 14.32
C TYR A 306 -5.15 -14.58 14.38
N GLU A 307 -5.38 -15.78 14.92
CA GLU A 307 -4.37 -16.84 14.90
C GLU A 307 -3.96 -17.21 13.46
N LEU A 308 -4.93 -17.33 12.56
CA LEU A 308 -4.68 -17.65 11.17
C LEU A 308 -3.91 -16.52 10.45
N GLU A 309 -4.25 -15.25 10.70
CA GLU A 309 -3.54 -14.08 10.18
C GLU A 309 -2.07 -14.04 10.56
N ASP A 310 -1.76 -14.32 11.84
CA ASP A 310 -0.39 -14.39 12.35
C ASP A 310 0.38 -15.51 11.65
N ARG A 311 -0.18 -16.72 11.60
CA ARG A 311 0.46 -17.86 10.95
C ARG A 311 0.63 -17.67 9.45
N LEU A 312 -0.36 -17.11 8.75
CA LEU A 312 -0.25 -16.80 7.32
C LEU A 312 0.90 -15.83 7.05
N SER A 313 1.01 -14.78 7.87
CA SER A 313 2.07 -13.79 7.76
C SER A 313 3.45 -14.38 8.00
N GLU A 314 3.62 -15.14 9.09
CA GLU A 314 4.92 -15.67 9.52
C GLU A 314 5.38 -16.90 8.75
N GLU A 315 4.47 -17.82 8.40
CA GLU A 315 4.82 -19.12 7.81
C GLU A 315 4.75 -19.12 6.28
N LEU A 316 3.86 -18.31 5.68
CA LEU A 316 3.60 -18.35 4.23
C LEU A 316 4.09 -17.09 3.51
N LEU A 317 3.64 -15.91 3.96
CA LEU A 317 3.86 -14.65 3.23
C LEU A 317 5.30 -14.16 3.37
N ALA A 318 5.78 -13.95 4.60
CA ALA A 318 7.08 -13.34 4.86
C ALA A 318 8.31 -14.18 4.43
N PRO A 319 8.38 -15.51 4.68
CA PRO A 319 9.61 -16.28 4.44
C PRO A 319 10.09 -16.28 2.98
N GLU A 320 9.14 -16.24 2.05
CA GLU A 320 9.42 -16.24 0.61
C GLU A 320 9.04 -14.93 -0.08
N GLY A 321 8.46 -13.98 0.66
CA GLY A 321 7.98 -12.73 0.11
C GLY A 321 6.85 -12.94 -0.90
N LEU A 322 5.85 -13.74 -0.52
CA LEU A 322 4.71 -14.08 -1.38
C LEU A 322 3.60 -13.03 -1.36
N GLY A 323 3.60 -12.14 -0.37
CA GLY A 323 2.61 -11.09 -0.23
C GLY A 323 2.65 -10.40 1.13
N LEU A 324 1.58 -9.66 1.42
CA LEU A 324 1.36 -8.94 2.68
C LEU A 324 -0.04 -9.26 3.22
N LEU A 325 -0.16 -9.37 4.54
CA LEU A 325 -1.43 -9.23 5.24
C LEU A 325 -1.81 -7.75 5.25
N LEU A 326 -3.00 -7.43 4.75
CA LEU A 326 -3.55 -6.07 4.76
C LEU A 326 -4.52 -5.85 5.93
N GLY A 327 -5.06 -6.94 6.48
CA GLY A 327 -6.02 -6.92 7.58
C GLY A 327 -7.08 -7.99 7.43
N GLY A 328 -8.26 -7.72 7.98
CA GLY A 328 -9.37 -8.65 7.92
C GLY A 328 -10.64 -8.07 8.51
N ALA A 329 -11.72 -8.82 8.34
CA ALA A 329 -13.05 -8.41 8.75
C ALA A 329 -13.86 -9.57 9.32
N VAL A 330 -14.87 -9.23 10.12
CA VAL A 330 -15.89 -10.15 10.60
C VAL A 330 -17.25 -9.65 10.16
N GLY A 331 -17.98 -10.52 9.48
CA GLY A 331 -19.36 -10.32 9.10
C GLY A 331 -20.33 -11.06 10.02
N THR A 332 -21.58 -11.19 9.59
CA THR A 332 -22.64 -11.83 10.38
C THR A 332 -22.50 -13.35 10.47
N GLY A 333 -21.81 -13.97 9.51
CA GLY A 333 -21.52 -15.41 9.48
C GLY A 333 -20.27 -15.79 8.70
N THR A 334 -19.43 -14.82 8.33
CA THR A 334 -18.21 -15.05 7.56
C THR A 334 -17.07 -14.22 8.13
N CYS A 335 -15.88 -14.80 8.23
CA CYS A 335 -14.66 -14.07 8.50
C CYS A 335 -13.85 -13.90 7.22
N TYR A 336 -13.14 -12.77 7.12
CA TYR A 336 -12.36 -12.37 5.96
C TYR A 336 -10.93 -12.04 6.35
N ILE A 337 -9.96 -12.49 5.57
CA ILE A 337 -8.54 -12.13 5.69
C ILE A 337 -8.11 -11.47 4.38
N ASP A 338 -7.65 -10.24 4.46
CA ASP A 338 -7.35 -9.38 3.32
C ASP A 338 -5.85 -9.44 3.02
N LEU A 339 -5.48 -9.80 1.79
CA LEU A 339 -4.10 -10.05 1.38
C LEU A 339 -3.73 -9.26 0.12
N LEU A 340 -2.46 -8.88 0.02
CA LEU A 340 -1.84 -8.44 -1.24
C LEU A 340 -0.80 -9.49 -1.67
N LEU A 341 -1.07 -10.23 -2.73
CA LEU A 341 -0.18 -11.27 -3.24
C LEU A 341 0.81 -10.69 -4.25
N PHE A 342 2.08 -11.06 -4.12
CA PHE A 342 3.15 -10.71 -5.08
C PHE A 342 3.44 -11.85 -6.06
N ASP A 343 2.97 -13.06 -5.75
CA ASP A 343 3.13 -14.27 -6.55
C ASP A 343 1.98 -15.23 -6.24
N GLU A 344 0.81 -14.97 -6.84
CA GLU A 344 -0.41 -15.76 -6.62
C GLU A 344 -0.20 -17.26 -6.94
N PRO A 345 0.42 -17.67 -8.08
CA PRO A 345 0.66 -19.09 -8.34
C PRO A 345 1.55 -19.79 -7.30
N ALA A 346 2.56 -19.09 -6.76
CA ALA A 346 3.40 -19.65 -5.70
C ALA A 346 2.67 -19.69 -4.34
N PHE A 347 1.86 -18.67 -4.05
CA PHE A 347 1.01 -18.63 -2.87
C PHE A 347 0.00 -19.78 -2.85
N MET A 348 -0.70 -20.01 -3.97
CA MET A 348 -1.72 -21.06 -4.10
C MET A 348 -1.16 -22.46 -3.80
N LYS A 349 0.06 -22.75 -4.24
CA LYS A 349 0.74 -24.03 -3.95
C LYS A 349 0.99 -24.27 -2.47
N LYS A 350 1.09 -23.21 -1.66
CA LYS A 350 1.38 -23.28 -0.22
C LYS A 350 0.14 -23.16 0.65
N ILE A 351 -0.79 -22.28 0.30
CA ILE A 351 -1.98 -22.02 1.10
C ILE A 351 -2.88 -23.26 1.17
N ILE A 352 -3.01 -24.01 0.07
CA ILE A 352 -3.86 -25.20 0.01
C ILE A 352 -3.47 -26.26 1.06
N PRO A 353 -2.23 -26.79 1.09
CA PRO A 353 -1.85 -27.76 2.11
C PRO A 353 -1.85 -27.17 3.52
N PHE A 354 -1.59 -25.87 3.67
CA PHE A 354 -1.60 -25.19 4.97
C PHE A 354 -3.00 -25.13 5.58
N LEU A 355 -4.02 -24.79 4.79
CA LEU A 355 -5.39 -24.68 5.31
C LEU A 355 -6.03 -26.03 5.62
N LYS A 356 -5.54 -27.14 5.04
CA LYS A 356 -6.00 -28.51 5.35
C LYS A 356 -5.81 -28.91 6.81
N ASP A 357 -4.98 -28.19 7.58
CA ASP A 357 -4.86 -28.37 9.02
C ASP A 357 -6.12 -27.90 9.79
N TYR A 358 -7.06 -27.26 9.09
CA TYR A 358 -8.29 -26.70 9.64
C TYR A 358 -9.55 -27.26 8.93
N PRO A 359 -9.79 -28.58 8.99
CA PRO A 359 -10.89 -29.22 8.27
C PRO A 359 -12.28 -28.77 8.73
N GLN A 360 -12.40 -28.14 9.90
CA GLN A 360 -13.65 -27.59 10.41
C GLN A 360 -14.12 -26.32 9.69
N TYR A 361 -13.28 -25.69 8.86
CA TYR A 361 -13.62 -24.51 8.09
C TYR A 361 -13.55 -24.80 6.59
N ARG A 362 -14.48 -24.19 5.84
CA ARG A 362 -14.41 -24.11 4.38
C ARG A 362 -13.79 -22.77 4.01
N PHE A 363 -12.69 -22.80 3.26
CA PHE A 363 -12.00 -21.59 2.84
C PHE A 363 -12.19 -21.33 1.35
N TYR A 364 -12.39 -20.06 1.05
CA TYR A 364 -12.54 -19.56 -0.30
C TYR A 364 -11.65 -18.36 -0.53
N LEU A 365 -11.31 -18.11 -1.79
CA LEU A 365 -10.53 -16.95 -2.23
C LEU A 365 -11.34 -16.17 -3.25
N SER A 366 -11.31 -14.85 -3.14
CA SER A 366 -11.88 -13.94 -4.15
C SER A 366 -10.91 -12.78 -4.38
N ASP A 367 -10.94 -12.23 -5.60
CA ASP A 367 -10.37 -10.93 -5.88
C ASP A 367 -10.99 -9.87 -4.97
N PHE A 368 -10.19 -8.86 -4.59
CA PHE A 368 -10.65 -7.73 -3.79
C PHE A 368 -11.36 -6.68 -4.68
N ARG A 369 -12.47 -7.08 -5.32
CA ARG A 369 -13.37 -6.20 -6.09
C ARG A 369 -14.77 -6.81 -6.16
N GLN A 370 -15.78 -5.97 -6.34
CA GLN A 370 -17.16 -6.41 -6.55
C GLN A 370 -17.30 -7.23 -7.84
N GLY A 371 -18.35 -8.06 -7.93
CA GLY A 371 -18.64 -8.90 -9.09
C GLY A 371 -17.61 -10.00 -9.35
N SER A 372 -16.79 -10.36 -8.35
CA SER A 372 -15.82 -11.45 -8.44
C SER A 372 -16.40 -12.76 -7.91
N ASP A 373 -15.92 -13.87 -8.47
CA ASP A 373 -16.33 -15.20 -8.05
C ASP A 373 -15.60 -15.66 -6.79
N LEU A 374 -16.27 -16.52 -6.03
CA LEU A 374 -15.75 -17.14 -4.83
C LEU A 374 -15.14 -18.50 -5.17
N CYS A 375 -13.81 -18.59 -5.26
CA CYS A 375 -13.12 -19.84 -5.59
C CYS A 375 -12.87 -20.67 -4.33
N ARG A 376 -13.40 -21.90 -4.28
CA ARG A 376 -13.11 -22.84 -3.21
C ARG A 376 -11.63 -23.26 -3.25
N LEU A 377 -10.93 -23.17 -2.13
CA LEU A 377 -9.48 -23.45 -2.08
C LEU A 377 -9.16 -24.95 -2.09
N TYR A 378 -10.00 -25.78 -1.49
CA TYR A 378 -9.92 -27.25 -1.53
C TYR A 378 -11.23 -27.90 -1.09
N GLU A 379 -11.41 -29.16 -1.50
CA GLU A 379 -12.47 -30.05 -1.02
C GLU A 379 -11.99 -30.85 0.19
N THR A 380 -12.89 -31.12 1.14
CA THR A 380 -12.69 -32.02 2.28
C THR A 380 -13.43 -33.34 2.04
N GLU A 381 -12.96 -34.45 2.65
CA GLU A 381 -13.58 -35.79 2.47
C GLU A 381 -15.08 -35.82 2.84
N ASP A 382 -15.54 -34.91 3.70
CA ASP A 382 -16.96 -34.79 4.07
C ASP A 382 -17.85 -34.22 2.95
N ASP A 383 -17.27 -33.52 1.96
CA ASP A 383 -18.03 -32.96 0.83
C ASP A 383 -18.53 -34.04 -0.15
N GLU A 384 -17.88 -35.22 -0.19
CA GLU A 384 -18.32 -36.36 -1.02
C GLU A 384 -19.58 -37.07 -0.45
N THR A 385 -20.04 -36.69 0.74
CA THR A 385 -21.19 -37.36 1.40
C THR A 385 -22.51 -36.60 1.33
N GLU A 386 -22.54 -35.43 0.69
CA GLU A 386 -23.77 -34.62 0.48
C GLU A 386 -24.37 -34.72 -0.94
N GLU A 387 -24.06 -35.77 -1.72
CA GLU A 387 -24.78 -36.12 -2.98
C GLU A 387 -26.09 -36.91 -2.77
#